data_AF-A0A1Y3EH60-F1
#
_entry.id   AF-A0A1Y3EH60-F1
#
_cell.length_a   1.000
_cell.length_b   1.000
_cell.length_c   1.000
_cell.angle_alpha   90.00
_cell.angle_beta   90.00
_cell.angle_gamma   90.00
#
_symmetry.space_group_name_H-M   'P 1'
#
loop_
_entity.id
_entity.type
_entity.pdbx_description
1 polymer ?
#
loop_
_entity_poly.entity_id
_entity_poly.type
_entity_poly.pdbx_seq_one_letter_code
_entity_poly.pdbx_strand_id
1 'polypeptide(L)'
;MFGQLDGNKDGRLQYEELFSLDHDKYKNCIHHFLDACDVSQDGELSLDEWCDCFQWANREKEEPPCHAARRLTDPHLLGAFIPQCDVEGFYRPEQCYEAHCWCVDKWGREFDNSKTKGPADCGQYADHTESTDDDSEDDQ
;
A
#
# COMPACT_ATOMS: atom_id res chain seq x y z
N MET A 1 -1.78 -5.72 19.87
CA MET A 1 -2.72 -6.84 19.66
C MET A 1 -2.01 -8.05 19.05
N PHE A 2 -1.08 -7.85 18.11
CA PHE A 2 -0.21 -8.88 17.54
C PHE A 2 0.40 -9.86 18.57
N GLY A 3 1.09 -9.34 19.60
CA GLY A 3 1.72 -10.18 20.64
C GLY A 3 0.78 -10.94 21.59
N GLN A 4 -0.55 -10.83 21.43
CA GLN A 4 -1.52 -11.68 22.12
C GLN A 4 -1.90 -12.91 21.30
N LEU A 5 -1.70 -12.85 19.98
CA LEU A 5 -2.01 -13.92 19.03
C LEU A 5 -0.76 -14.69 18.64
N ASP A 6 0.42 -14.06 18.72
CA ASP A 6 1.73 -14.67 18.50
C ASP A 6 2.09 -15.53 19.72
N GLY A 7 1.61 -16.77 19.68
CA GLY A 7 1.68 -17.72 20.79
C GLY A 7 3.08 -18.32 20.94
N ASN A 8 3.79 -18.47 19.83
CA ASN A 8 5.15 -18.99 19.79
C ASN A 8 6.22 -17.89 19.91
N LYS A 9 5.83 -16.61 19.80
CA LYS A 9 6.67 -15.41 19.90
C LYS A 9 7.75 -15.31 18.82
N ASP A 10 7.48 -15.83 17.64
CA ASP A 10 8.41 -15.79 16.52
C ASP A 10 8.31 -14.49 15.69
N GLY A 11 7.37 -13.60 16.04
CA GLY A 11 7.17 -12.33 15.36
C GLY A 11 6.42 -12.46 14.04
N ARG A 12 5.87 -13.64 13.74
CA ARG A 12 4.96 -13.92 12.64
C ARG A 12 3.66 -14.45 13.21
N LEU A 13 2.64 -14.49 12.35
CA LEU A 13 1.36 -15.06 12.71
C LEU A 13 0.99 -16.13 11.70
N GLN A 14 1.15 -17.38 12.12
CA GLN A 14 0.81 -18.56 11.31
C GLN A 14 -0.66 -18.94 11.47
N TYR A 15 -1.19 -19.71 10.52
CA TYR A 15 -2.58 -20.15 10.49
C TYR A 15 -3.02 -20.84 11.82
N GLU A 16 -2.11 -21.62 12.40
CA GLU A 16 -2.32 -22.37 13.64
C GLU A 16 -2.43 -21.46 14.88
N GLU A 17 -1.81 -20.28 14.85
CA GLU A 17 -1.82 -19.34 15.96
C GLU A 17 -3.07 -18.46 15.93
N LEU A 18 -3.52 -18.12 14.73
CA LEU A 18 -4.80 -17.48 14.48
C LEU A 18 -6.00 -18.40 14.69
N PHE A 19 -5.79 -19.71 14.76
CA PHE A 19 -6.81 -20.70 15.07
C PHE A 19 -7.47 -20.48 16.45
N SER A 20 -6.84 -19.71 17.34
CA SER A 20 -7.43 -19.27 18.61
C SER A 20 -8.69 -18.39 18.43
N LEU A 21 -8.90 -17.83 17.23
CA LEU A 21 -10.11 -17.10 16.83
C LEU A 21 -11.12 -18.00 16.08
N ASP A 22 -10.82 -19.29 15.90
CA ASP A 22 -11.66 -20.27 15.20
C ASP A 22 -12.88 -20.63 16.06
N HIS A 23 -13.91 -19.80 15.99
CA HIS A 23 -15.25 -20.37 15.95
C HIS A 23 -15.48 -20.79 14.49
N ASP A 24 -15.75 -22.09 14.27
CA ASP A 24 -16.01 -22.74 12.97
C ASP A 24 -16.88 -21.93 11.98
N LYS A 25 -17.72 -21.04 12.52
CA LYS A 25 -18.59 -20.14 11.76
C LYS A 25 -17.84 -19.08 10.94
N TYR A 26 -16.65 -18.68 11.34
CA TYR A 26 -15.90 -17.57 10.74
C TYR A 26 -14.62 -18.01 10.04
N LYS A 27 -14.27 -19.29 10.10
CA LYS A 27 -13.09 -19.88 9.43
C LYS A 27 -12.99 -19.54 7.95
N ASN A 28 -14.12 -19.57 7.25
CA ASN A 28 -14.18 -19.23 5.82
C ASN A 28 -14.05 -17.72 5.57
N CYS A 29 -14.44 -16.88 6.54
CA CYS A 29 -14.30 -15.43 6.45
C CYS A 29 -12.89 -14.98 6.83
N ILE A 30 -12.31 -15.61 7.86
CA ILE A 30 -10.98 -15.28 8.35
C ILE A 30 -9.93 -15.73 7.34
N HIS A 31 -10.06 -16.91 6.73
CA HIS A 31 -9.14 -17.33 5.67
C HIS A 31 -9.16 -16.34 4.49
N HIS A 32 -10.33 -15.91 4.01
CA HIS A 32 -10.42 -14.93 2.92
C HIS A 32 -9.86 -13.56 3.32
N PHE A 33 -10.00 -13.17 4.58
CA PHE A 33 -9.46 -11.92 5.10
C PHE A 33 -7.93 -11.96 5.21
N LEU A 34 -7.37 -13.08 5.68
CA LEU A 34 -5.92 -13.26 5.81
C LEU A 34 -5.24 -13.36 4.44
N ASP A 35 -5.87 -14.07 3.49
CA ASP A 35 -5.41 -14.17 2.09
C ASP A 35 -5.43 -12.81 1.38
N ALA A 36 -6.36 -11.91 1.77
CA ALA A 36 -6.41 -10.55 1.26
C ALA A 36 -5.39 -9.60 1.91
N CYS A 37 -4.87 -9.96 3.09
CA CYS A 37 -3.89 -9.19 3.83
C CYS A 37 -2.46 -9.71 3.66
N ASP A 38 -2.30 -10.92 3.12
CA ASP A 38 -1.02 -11.51 2.70
C ASP A 38 -0.60 -10.93 1.34
N VAL A 39 -0.02 -9.74 1.37
CA VAL A 39 0.42 -9.00 0.18
C VAL A 39 1.58 -9.73 -0.51
N SER A 40 2.43 -10.39 0.26
CA SER A 40 3.56 -11.16 -0.27
C SER A 40 3.16 -12.53 -0.84
N GLN A 41 1.96 -13.00 -0.53
CA GLN A 41 1.41 -14.33 -0.88
C GLN A 41 2.28 -15.47 -0.39
N ASP A 42 2.96 -15.30 0.75
CA ASP A 42 3.85 -16.32 1.32
C ASP A 42 3.11 -17.26 2.30
N GLY A 43 1.83 -17.01 2.55
CA GLY A 43 0.97 -17.79 3.45
C GLY A 43 1.14 -17.44 4.92
N GLU A 44 1.98 -16.46 5.24
CA GLU A 44 2.22 -15.94 6.58
C GLU A 44 1.86 -14.45 6.62
N LEU A 45 1.42 -13.95 7.77
CA LEU A 45 1.28 -12.51 7.96
C LEU A 45 2.47 -12.00 8.76
N SER A 46 3.35 -11.27 8.10
CA SER A 46 4.40 -10.50 8.77
C SER A 46 3.79 -9.36 9.60
N LEU A 47 4.59 -8.79 10.49
CA LEU A 47 4.18 -7.65 11.30
C LEU A 47 3.82 -6.43 10.42
N ASP A 48 4.49 -6.28 9.29
CA ASP A 48 4.24 -5.20 8.32
C ASP A 48 2.90 -5.42 7.57
N GLU A 49 2.65 -6.63 7.05
CA GLU A 49 1.37 -6.99 6.42
C GLU A 49 0.19 -6.92 7.39
N TRP A 50 0.42 -7.32 8.64
CA TRP A 50 -0.56 -7.18 9.71
C TRP A 50 -0.90 -5.72 9.98
N CYS A 51 0.11 -4.85 10.06
CA CYS A 51 -0.08 -3.42 10.26
C CYS A 51 -0.84 -2.78 9.10
N ASP A 52 -0.52 -3.14 7.86
CA ASP A 52 -1.18 -2.67 6.65
C ASP A 52 -2.66 -3.10 6.61
N CYS A 53 -2.94 -4.35 6.95
CA CYS A 53 -4.29 -4.92 7.02
C CYS A 53 -5.23 -4.13 7.95
N PHE A 54 -4.74 -3.66 9.11
CA PHE A 54 -5.52 -2.87 10.06
C PHE A 54 -5.56 -1.37 9.75
N GLN A 55 -4.61 -0.84 8.98
CA GLN A 55 -4.70 0.50 8.41
C GLN A 55 -5.83 0.58 7.35
N TRP A 56 -6.12 -0.50 6.64
CA TRP A 56 -7.27 -0.59 5.72
C TRP A 56 -8.62 -0.93 6.39
N ALA A 57 -8.63 -1.64 7.53
CA ALA A 57 -9.85 -2.05 8.20
C ALA A 57 -10.58 -0.93 8.98
N ASN A 58 -9.87 0.13 9.39
CA ASN A 58 -10.45 1.30 10.06
C ASN A 58 -10.76 2.41 9.04
N ARG A 59 -11.94 2.26 8.45
CA ARG A 59 -12.59 3.14 7.47
C ARG A 59 -12.85 4.57 8.00
N GLU A 60 -11.83 5.42 8.04
CA GLU A 60 -11.97 6.89 8.06
C GLU A 60 -11.04 7.62 7.08
N LYS A 61 -9.95 6.98 6.60
CA LYS A 61 -9.13 7.54 5.53
C LYS A 61 -9.50 6.94 4.19
N GLU A 62 -9.74 7.81 3.20
CA GLU A 62 -9.84 7.41 1.80
C GLU A 62 -8.59 6.61 1.43
N GLU A 63 -8.78 5.50 0.72
CA GLU A 63 -7.69 4.66 0.26
C GLU A 63 -6.66 5.49 -0.52
N PRO A 64 -5.36 5.37 -0.22
CA PRO A 64 -4.32 6.09 -0.95
C PRO A 64 -4.43 5.85 -2.46
N PRO A 65 -4.26 6.90 -3.28
CA PRO A 65 -4.67 6.89 -4.68
C PRO A 65 -3.88 5.89 -5.55
N CYS A 66 -2.62 5.58 -5.20
CA CYS A 66 -1.82 4.60 -5.95
C CYS A 66 -2.25 3.17 -5.63
N HIS A 67 -2.47 2.86 -4.35
CA HIS A 67 -3.01 1.56 -3.94
C HIS A 67 -4.40 1.28 -4.54
N ALA A 68 -5.28 2.29 -4.53
CA ALA A 68 -6.58 2.20 -5.18
C ALA A 68 -6.45 1.86 -6.68
N ALA A 69 -5.58 2.57 -7.40
CA ALA A 69 -5.34 2.33 -8.82
C ALA A 69 -4.73 0.95 -9.09
N ARG A 70 -3.78 0.50 -8.26
CA ARG A 70 -3.18 -0.83 -8.35
C ARG A 70 -4.20 -1.95 -8.14
N ARG A 71 -5.10 -1.83 -7.15
CA ARG A 71 -6.18 -2.80 -6.91
C ARG A 71 -7.17 -2.89 -8.07
N LEU A 72 -7.44 -1.77 -8.74
CA LEU A 72 -8.36 -1.71 -9.89
C LEU A 72 -7.72 -2.22 -11.20
N THR A 73 -6.41 -2.46 -11.21
CA THR A 73 -5.67 -2.92 -12.39
C THR A 73 -5.56 -4.43 -12.38
N ASP A 74 -6.02 -5.09 -13.45
CA ASP A 74 -5.82 -6.52 -13.66
C ASP A 74 -4.42 -6.79 -14.24
N PRO A 75 -3.50 -7.43 -13.49
CA PRO A 75 -2.13 -7.70 -13.96
C PRO A 75 -2.07 -8.73 -15.11
N HIS A 76 -3.15 -9.47 -15.38
CA HIS A 76 -3.21 -10.45 -16.47
C HIS A 76 -3.61 -9.83 -17.82
N LEU A 77 -4.03 -8.58 -17.84
CA LEU A 77 -4.32 -7.87 -19.07
C LEU A 77 -3.01 -7.46 -19.76
N LEU A 78 -2.78 -8.00 -20.96
CA LEU A 78 -1.63 -7.67 -21.78
C LEU A 78 -1.55 -6.16 -22.03
N GLY A 79 -0.45 -5.55 -21.62
CA GLY A 79 -0.24 -4.11 -21.71
C GLY A 79 -0.90 -3.30 -20.59
N ALA A 80 -1.26 -3.93 -19.47
CA ALA A 80 -1.69 -3.21 -18.28
C ALA A 80 -0.53 -2.44 -17.66
N PHE A 81 -0.76 -1.15 -17.41
CA PHE A 81 0.14 -0.32 -16.61
C PHE A 81 -0.18 -0.50 -15.13
N ILE A 82 0.78 -1.03 -14.38
CA ILE A 82 0.68 -1.16 -12.93
C ILE A 82 1.48 0.00 -12.30
N PRO A 83 0.83 0.91 -11.55
CA PRO A 83 1.52 2.04 -10.96
C PRO A 83 2.48 1.61 -9.83
N GLN A 84 3.51 2.42 -9.66
CA GLN A 84 4.55 2.25 -8.64
C GLN A 84 4.21 3.10 -7.43
N CYS A 85 3.96 2.44 -6.30
CA CYS A 85 3.55 3.10 -5.05
C CYS A 85 4.71 3.16 -4.04
N ASP A 86 4.67 4.15 -3.16
CA ASP A 86 5.49 4.18 -1.95
C ASP A 86 4.85 3.36 -0.82
N VAL A 87 5.47 3.38 0.36
CA VAL A 87 5.00 2.64 1.54
C VAL A 87 3.72 3.22 2.15
N GLU A 88 3.40 4.48 1.86
CA GLU A 88 2.18 5.15 2.35
C GLU A 88 1.01 5.00 1.35
N GLY A 89 1.26 4.40 0.18
CA GLY A 89 0.28 4.14 -0.86
C GLY A 89 0.03 5.30 -1.82
N PHE A 90 0.90 6.31 -1.81
CA PHE A 90 0.94 7.37 -2.81
C PHE A 90 1.83 6.98 -3.99
N TYR A 91 1.76 7.75 -5.07
CA TYR A 91 2.56 7.47 -6.26
C TYR A 91 4.01 7.85 -6.02
N ARG A 92 4.94 6.96 -6.40
CA ARG A 92 6.35 7.33 -6.49
C ARG A 92 6.53 8.43 -7.54
N PRO A 93 7.47 9.38 -7.32
CA PRO A 93 7.67 10.49 -8.24
C PRO A 93 7.96 10.08 -9.67
N GLU A 94 8.72 9.00 -9.87
CA GLU A 94 8.94 8.39 -11.19
C GLU A 94 7.93 7.24 -11.39
N GLN A 95 7.26 7.24 -12.54
CA GLN A 95 6.44 6.13 -13.02
C GLN A 95 7.01 5.64 -14.34
N CYS A 96 7.18 4.33 -14.47
CA CYS A 96 7.69 3.72 -15.70
C CYS A 96 6.72 2.70 -16.28
N TYR A 97 6.51 2.78 -17.60
CA TYR A 97 5.76 1.80 -18.36
C TYR A 97 6.44 1.51 -19.69
N GLU A 98 6.71 0.23 -19.93
CA GLU A 98 7.50 -0.27 -21.06
C GLU A 98 8.87 0.44 -21.15
N ALA A 99 9.08 1.27 -22.17
CA ALA A 99 10.33 1.99 -22.41
C ALA A 99 10.26 3.48 -22.04
N HIS A 100 9.18 3.92 -21.39
CA HIS A 100 8.98 5.33 -21.05
C HIS A 100 8.81 5.51 -19.54
N CYS A 101 9.45 6.54 -19.01
CA CYS A 101 9.21 7.00 -17.64
C CYS A 101 8.77 8.46 -17.65
N TRP A 102 7.95 8.86 -16.68
CA TRP A 102 7.46 10.22 -16.49
C TRP A 102 7.38 10.54 -15.01
N CYS A 103 7.31 11.84 -14.70
CA CYS A 103 7.20 12.28 -13.32
C CYS A 103 5.73 12.55 -12.96
N VAL A 104 5.33 12.14 -11.76
CA VAL A 104 4.01 12.37 -11.19
C VAL A 104 4.10 13.01 -9.80
N ASP A 105 3.02 13.67 -9.39
CA ASP A 105 2.84 14.06 -7.98
C ASP A 105 2.33 12.88 -7.13
N LYS A 106 2.18 13.09 -5.81
CA LYS A 106 1.71 12.05 -4.88
C LYS A 106 0.32 11.49 -5.22
N TRP A 107 -0.49 12.21 -6.01
CA TRP A 107 -1.82 11.79 -6.46
C TRP A 107 -1.82 11.12 -7.84
N GLY A 108 -0.66 11.00 -8.49
CA GLY A 108 -0.50 10.34 -9.79
C GLY A 108 -0.73 11.26 -10.99
N ARG A 109 -0.77 12.58 -10.80
CA ARG A 109 -0.87 13.54 -11.91
C ARG A 109 0.49 13.71 -12.56
N GLU A 110 0.58 13.42 -13.86
CA GLU A 110 1.78 13.59 -14.67
C GLU A 110 2.15 15.08 -14.80
N PHE A 111 3.44 15.38 -14.64
CA PHE A 111 3.99 16.70 -14.92
C PHE A 111 4.23 16.87 -16.44
N ASP A 112 3.83 18.02 -16.97
CA ASP A 112 3.97 18.32 -18.39
C ASP A 112 5.43 18.21 -18.87
N ASN A 113 5.62 17.58 -20.03
CA ASN A 113 6.94 17.37 -20.66
C ASN A 113 7.95 16.57 -19.81
N SER A 114 7.49 15.84 -18.79
CA SER A 114 8.37 14.97 -17.97
C SER A 114 8.65 13.60 -18.61
N LYS A 115 7.85 13.19 -19.60
CA LYS A 115 7.95 11.88 -20.23
C LYS A 115 9.20 11.73 -21.09
N THR A 116 10.01 10.73 -20.76
CA THR A 116 11.26 10.40 -21.46
C THR A 116 11.29 8.93 -21.89
N LYS A 117 12.19 8.59 -22.81
CA LYS A 117 12.47 7.19 -23.18
C LYS A 117 13.65 6.71 -22.33
N GLY A 118 13.37 5.89 -21.32
CA GLY A 118 14.31 5.57 -20.25
C GLY A 118 13.97 6.30 -18.94
N PRO A 119 14.89 6.29 -17.95
CA PRO A 119 14.68 6.93 -16.65
C PRO A 119 14.43 8.44 -16.74
N ALA A 120 13.53 8.95 -15.91
CA ALA A 120 13.19 10.36 -15.80
C ALA A 120 13.81 10.97 -14.54
N ASP A 121 14.43 12.15 -14.66
CA ASP A 121 14.94 12.87 -13.49
C ASP A 121 13.81 13.67 -12.82
N CYS A 122 13.24 13.08 -11.76
CA CYS A 122 12.16 13.69 -11.00
C CYS A 122 12.63 14.50 -9.78
N GLY A 123 13.94 14.67 -9.57
CA GLY A 123 14.48 15.40 -8.42
C GLY A 123 14.00 16.86 -8.34
N GLN A 124 13.72 17.47 -9.49
CA GLN A 124 13.20 18.84 -9.59
C GLN A 124 11.74 19.01 -9.10
N TYR A 125 11.01 17.92 -8.85
CA TYR A 125 9.61 17.94 -8.39
C TYR A 125 9.46 17.63 -6.89
N ALA A 126 10.56 17.34 -6.19
CA ALA A 126 10.56 16.98 -4.77
C ALA A 126 10.15 18.15 -3.84
N ASP A 127 10.28 19.41 -4.27
CA ASP A 127 9.87 20.58 -3.47
C ASP A 127 8.35 20.82 -3.47
N HIS A 128 7.56 20.07 -4.25
CA HIS A 128 6.10 20.19 -4.28
C HIS A 128 5.38 19.17 -3.37
N THR A 129 6.12 18.35 -2.61
CA THR A 129 5.54 17.37 -1.68
C THR A 129 5.31 17.92 -0.26
N GLU A 130 5.91 19.06 0.09
CA GLU A 130 5.73 19.75 1.39
C GLU A 130 5.17 21.17 1.19
N SER A 131 3.88 21.28 0.89
CA SER A 131 3.18 22.55 1.10
C SER A 131 1.70 22.28 1.37
N THR A 132 1.37 22.05 2.65
CA THR A 132 0.48 22.86 3.49
C THR A 132 -0.09 21.99 4.61
N ASP A 133 0.68 21.84 5.68
CA ASP A 133 0.13 21.84 7.04
C ASP A 133 0.87 22.98 7.74
N ASP A 134 0.40 24.21 7.46
CA ASP A 134 0.86 25.42 8.14
C ASP A 134 0.26 25.42 9.55
N ASP A 135 1.14 25.57 10.53
CA ASP A 135 0.83 25.70 11.95
C ASP A 135 -0.21 26.78 12.21
N SER A 136 -1.21 26.44 13.02
CA SER A 136 -1.80 27.41 13.93
C SER A 136 -1.99 26.77 15.29
N GLU A 137 -0.88 26.66 16.03
CA GLU A 137 -0.87 26.85 17.47
C GLU A 137 -1.41 28.25 17.76
N ASP A 138 -2.68 28.36 18.18
CA ASP A 138 -3.18 29.54 18.88
C ASP A 138 -3.23 29.21 20.38
N ASP A 139 -2.18 29.63 21.07
CA ASP A 139 -2.13 29.86 22.51
C ASP A 139 -3.17 30.94 22.90
N GLN A 140 -4.07 30.61 23.82
CA GLN A 140 -4.68 31.54 24.79
C GLN A 140 -5.41 30.80 25.92
#